data_AF-A0A8J6ULW2-F1
#
_entry.id   AF-A0A8J6ULW2-F1
#
_cell.length_a   1.000
_cell.length_b   1.000
_cell.length_c   1.000
_cell.angle_alpha   90.00
_cell.angle_beta   90.00
_cell.angle_gamma   90.00
#
_symmetry.space_group_name_H-M   'P 1'
#
loop_
_entity.id
_entity.type
_entity.pdbx_description
1 polymer ?
#
loop_
_entity_poly.entity_id
_entity_poly.type
_entity_poly.pdbx_seq_one_letter_code
_entity_poly.pdbx_strand_id
1 'polypeptide(L)' 'MNQQQTITIDGTEYNLADLNDKAKGDLASLQLVDQKIAQNQQEAAILQTARNAYARSLTEQLPKTAQ' A
#
# COMPACT_ATOMS: atom_id res chain seq x y z
N MET A 1 -6.57 16.98 31.12
CA MET A 1 -5.47 17.07 30.14
C MET A 1 -6.10 17.01 28.76
N ASN A 2 -6.17 18.12 28.04
CA ASN A 2 -6.66 18.13 26.66
C ASN A 2 -5.49 17.75 25.75
N GLN A 3 -5.45 16.50 25.31
CA GLN A 3 -4.52 16.08 24.28
C GLN A 3 -5.09 16.55 22.95
N GLN A 4 -4.59 17.68 22.43
CA GLN A 4 -4.87 18.09 21.06
C GLN A 4 -4.32 17.01 20.13
N GLN A 5 -5.20 16.29 19.45
CA GLN A 5 -4.81 15.32 18.43
C GLN A 5 -4.37 16.13 17.21
N THR A 6 -3.07 16.20 16.97
CA THR A 6 -2.54 16.80 15.75
C THR A 6 -2.28 15.72 14.70
N ILE A 7 -2.48 16.07 13.44
CA ILE A 7 -2.21 15.23 12.30
C ILE A 7 -1.32 15.99 11.33
N THR A 8 -0.44 15.28 10.63
CA THR A 8 0.37 15.88 9.57
C THR A 8 -0.24 15.53 8.21
N ILE A 9 -0.63 16.55 7.45
CA ILE A 9 -1.09 16.41 6.06
C ILE A 9 -0.11 17.19 5.20
N ASP A 10 0.49 16.54 4.20
CA ASP A 10 1.47 17.15 3.28
C ASP A 10 2.64 17.86 3.99
N GLY A 11 3.10 17.30 5.11
CA GLY A 11 4.19 17.87 5.91
C GLY A 11 3.81 19.07 6.78
N THR A 12 2.53 19.47 6.78
CA THR A 12 2.00 20.54 7.65
C THR A 12 1.20 19.92 8.79
N GLU A 13 1.45 20.38 10.02
CA GLU A 13 0.72 19.94 11.21
C GLU A 13 -0.58 20.70 11.38
N TYR A 14 -1.68 19.97 11.55
CA TYR A 14 -3.02 20.50 11.78
C TYR A 14 -3.58 19.92 13.06
N ASN A 15 -4.24 20.76 13.87
CA ASN A 15 -5.03 20.27 14.98
C ASN A 15 -6.34 19.68 14.43
N LEU A 16 -6.62 18.43 14.76
CA LEU A 16 -7.80 17.70 14.30
C LEU A 16 -9.10 18.40 14.71
N ALA A 17 -9.09 19.15 15.83
CA ALA A 17 -10.23 19.94 16.27
C ALA A 17 -10.58 21.10 15.32
N ASP A 18 -9.60 21.61 14.58
CA ASP A 18 -9.76 22.75 13.68
C ASP A 18 -10.31 22.32 12.30
N LEU A 19 -10.36 21.01 12.04
CA LEU A 19 -10.92 20.45 10.81
C LEU A 19 -12.45 20.39 10.87
N ASN A 20 -13.09 20.81 9.78
CA ASN A 20 -14.53 20.61 9.59
C ASN A 20 -14.87 19.13 9.34
N ASP A 21 -16.15 18.79 9.45
CA ASP A 21 -16.61 17.39 9.33
C ASP A 21 -16.30 16.78 7.97
N LYS A 22 -16.34 17.59 6.90
CA LYS A 22 -15.97 17.13 5.55
C LYS A 22 -14.49 16.73 5.49
N ALA A 23 -13.59 17.57 6.01
CA ALA A 23 -12.16 17.31 6.03
C ALA A 23 -11.81 16.07 6.86
N LYS A 24 -12.51 15.86 7.99
CA LYS A 24 -12.38 14.63 8.78
C LYS A 24 -12.85 13.39 8.01
N GLY A 25 -13.95 13.50 7.26
CA GLY A 25 -14.45 12.43 6.40
C GLY A 25 -13.52 12.09 5.23
N ASP A 26 -12.95 13.12 4.59
CA ASP A 26 -11.97 12.97 3.53
C ASP A 26 -10.68 12.32 4.06
N LEU A 27 -10.19 12.73 5.24
CA LEU A 27 -9.03 12.14 5.90
C LEU A 27 -9.23 10.64 6.20
N ALA A 28 -10.37 10.27 6.77
CA ALA A 28 -10.67 8.87 7.06
C ALA A 28 -10.72 8.03 5.77
N SER A 29 -11.29 8.61 4.70
CA SER A 29 -11.33 7.97 3.38
C SER A 29 -9.93 7.79 2.78
N LEU A 30 -9.07 8.82 2.90
CA LEU A 30 -7.68 8.77 2.45
C LEU A 30 -6.91 7.66 3.17
N GLN A 31 -6.98 7.61 4.51
CA GLN A 31 -6.33 6.58 5.32
C GLN A 31 -6.77 5.16 4.92
N LEU A 32 -8.07 4.97 4.65
CA LEU A 32 -8.60 3.69 4.18
C LEU A 32 -8.05 3.31 2.80
N VAL A 33 -7.98 4.28 1.88
CA VAL A 33 -7.42 4.05 0.54
C VAL A 33 -5.94 3.73 0.60
N ASP A 34 -5.17 4.44 1.43
CA ASP A 34 -3.73 4.17 1.62
C ASP A 34 -3.49 2.77 2.18
N GLN A 35 -4.30 2.34 3.16
CA GLN A 35 -4.23 0.98 3.67
C GLN A 35 -4.50 -0.06 2.58
N LYS A 36 -5.52 0.15 1.73
CA LYS A 36 -5.83 -0.74 0.61
C LYS A 36 -4.72 -0.78 -0.43
N ILE A 37 -4.11 0.37 -0.74
CA ILE A 37 -2.96 0.44 -1.65
C ILE A 37 -1.80 -0.39 -1.10
N ALA A 38 -1.46 -0.24 0.18
CA ALA A 38 -0.39 -1.01 0.81
C ALA A 38 -0.67 -2.53 0.78
N GLN A 39 -1.92 -2.93 1.07
CA GLN A 39 -2.34 -4.33 0.97
C GLN A 39 -2.17 -4.88 -0.46
N ASN A 40 -2.66 -4.15 -1.47
CA ASN A 40 -2.54 -4.56 -2.86
C ASN A 40 -1.09 -4.67 -3.32
N GLN A 41 -0.21 -3.77 -2.85
CA GLN A 41 1.24 -3.85 -3.14
C GLN A 41 1.87 -5.10 -2.53
N GLN A 42 1.46 -5.47 -1.30
CA GLN A 42 1.91 -6.70 -0.66
C GLN A 42 1.45 -7.94 -1.43
N GLU A 43 0.18 -8.00 -1.83
CA GLU A 43 -0.35 -9.09 -2.65
C GLU A 43 0.38 -9.20 -4.00
N ALA A 44 0.62 -8.06 -4.67
CA ALA A 44 1.38 -8.02 -5.91
C ALA A 44 2.81 -8.59 -5.74
N ALA A 45 3.49 -8.29 -4.63
CA ALA A 45 4.82 -8.83 -4.34
C ALA A 45 4.80 -10.36 -4.15
N ILE A 46 3.76 -10.89 -3.47
CA ILE A 46 3.56 -12.35 -3.32
C ILE A 46 3.36 -13.00 -4.68
N LEU A 47 2.46 -12.44 -5.50
CA LEU A 47 2.17 -12.95 -6.84
C LEU A 47 3.39 -12.91 -7.76
N GLN A 48 4.19 -11.83 -7.68
CA GLN A 48 5.43 -11.71 -8.44
C GLN A 48 6.45 -12.79 -8.05
N THR A 49 6.52 -13.13 -6.77
CA THR A 49 7.38 -14.22 -6.29
C THR A 49 6.93 -15.57 -6.85
N ALA A 50 5.64 -15.88 -6.80
CA ALA A 50 5.08 -17.11 -7.38
C ALA A 50 5.32 -17.20 -8.89
N ARG A 51 5.07 -16.10 -9.63
CA ARG A 51 5.35 -16.00 -11.07
C ARG A 51 6.81 -16.30 -11.39
N ASN A 52 7.75 -15.76 -10.61
CA ASN A 52 9.18 -16.01 -10.79
C ASN A 52 9.54 -17.48 -10.54
N ALA A 53 8.95 -18.11 -9.52
CA ALA A 53 9.14 -19.53 -9.24
C ALA A 53 8.62 -20.41 -10.41
N TYR A 54 7.43 -20.13 -10.91
CA TYR A 54 6.87 -20.86 -12.06
C TYR A 54 7.69 -20.65 -13.34
N ALA A 55 8.19 -19.43 -13.59
CA ALA A 55 9.05 -19.17 -14.75
C ALA A 55 10.36 -19.97 -14.70
N ARG A 56 10.98 -20.08 -13.51
CA ARG A 56 12.18 -20.91 -13.30
C ARG A 56 11.88 -22.38 -13.53
N SER A 57 10.82 -22.91 -12.91
CA SER A 57 10.41 -24.30 -13.07
C SER A 57 10.06 -24.65 -14.52
N LEU A 58 9.42 -23.74 -15.25
CA LEU A 58 9.17 -23.92 -16.68
C LEU A 58 10.49 -24.00 -17.46
N THR A 59 11.43 -23.08 -17.21
CA THR A 59 12.73 -23.05 -17.89
C THR A 59 13.52 -24.35 -17.69
N GLU A 60 13.43 -24.95 -16.51
CA GLU A 60 14.06 -26.25 -16.22
C GLU A 60 13.45 -27.42 -16.99
N GLN A 61 12.16 -27.32 -17.36
CA GLN A 61 11.43 -28.33 -18.12
C GLN A 61 11.53 -28.13 -19.64
N LEU A 62 11.95 -26.94 -20.09
CA LEU A 62 12.14 -26.70 -21.52
C LEU A 62 13.31 -27.53 -22.06
N PRO A 63 13.22 -28.02 -23.31
CA PRO A 63 14.34 -28.69 -23.95
C PRO A 63 15.56 -27.76 -23.92
N LYS A 64 16.68 -28.25 -23.39
CA LYS A 64 17.95 -27.57 -23.57
C LYS A 64 18.26 -27.64 -25.06
N THR A 65 18.04 -26.56 -25.79
CA THR A 65 18.60 -26.41 -27.13
C THR A 65 20.11 -26.50 -26.98
N ALA A 66 20.66 -27.67 -27.29
CA ALA A 66 22.08 -27.84 -27.52
C ALA A 66 22.46 -26.98 -28.73
N GLN A 67 23.19 -25.90 -28.48
CA GLN A 67 24.05 -25.23 -29.45
C GLN A 67 25.39 -24.99 -28.77
#